data_AF-A0A137QWW0-F1
#
_entry.id   AF-A0A137QWW0-F1
#
_cell.length_a   1.000
_cell.length_b   1.000
_cell.length_c   1.000
_cell.angle_alpha   90.00
_cell.angle_beta   90.00
_cell.angle_gamma   90.00
#
_symmetry.space_group_name_H-M   'P 1'
#
loop_
_entity.id
_entity.type
_entity.pdbx_description
1 polymer ?
#
loop_
_entity_poly.entity_id
_entity_poly.type
_entity_poly.pdbx_seq_one_letter_code
_entity_poly.pdbx_strand_id
1 'polypeptide(L)'
;MSSIKLSIRTSFEVTTCYVDLQPVSMGAFRLVCSAKDQLTGTSVVIKKIMKPSSTPMLSKCTYRELNLLKHIQYKNITSPSDVFISPLEDLSVHHSAPMP
;
A
#
# COMPACT_ATOMS: atom_id res chain seq x y z
N MET A 1 9.84 -7.55 -10.88
CA MET A 1 9.04 -6.55 -10.12
C MET A 1 8.40 -5.66 -11.15
N SER A 2 7.10 -5.38 -11.03
CA SER A 2 6.41 -4.43 -11.91
C SER A 2 6.54 -3.04 -11.28
N SER A 3 7.06 -2.08 -12.05
CA SER A 3 7.32 -0.73 -11.57
C SER A 3 6.45 0.25 -12.32
N ILE A 4 5.66 1.04 -11.59
CA ILE A 4 4.96 2.19 -12.17
C ILE A 4 5.55 3.48 -11.60
N LYS A 5 5.94 4.38 -12.51
CA LYS A 5 6.44 5.71 -12.15
C LYS A 5 5.25 6.65 -12.08
N LEU A 6 4.87 7.03 -10.86
CA LEU A 6 3.67 7.86 -10.63
C LEU A 6 4.00 9.35 -10.66
N SER A 7 5.27 9.72 -10.44
CA SER A 7 5.75 11.08 -10.60
C SER A 7 7.25 11.09 -10.91
N ILE A 8 7.81 12.26 -11.23
CA ILE A 8 9.25 12.44 -11.50
C ILE A 8 10.14 11.88 -10.38
N ARG A 9 9.62 11.81 -9.13
CA ARG A 9 10.39 11.46 -7.93
C ARG A 9 9.86 10.25 -7.15
N THR A 10 8.70 9.71 -7.52
CA THR A 10 8.08 8.59 -6.80
C THR A 10 7.85 7.41 -7.74
N SER A 11 8.65 6.36 -7.57
CA SER A 11 8.41 5.04 -8.15
C SER A 11 7.60 4.18 -7.17
N PHE A 12 6.65 3.43 -7.72
CA PHE A 12 5.87 2.45 -7.01
C PHE A 12 6.20 1.08 -7.59
N GLU A 13 6.94 0.31 -6.81
CA GLU A 13 7.36 -1.03 -7.18
C GLU A 13 6.47 -2.02 -6.44
N VAL A 14 5.84 -2.89 -7.20
CA VAL A 14 5.00 -3.97 -6.68
C VAL A 14 5.40 -5.29 -7.30
N THR A 15 4.98 -6.37 -6.66
CA THR A 15 5.11 -7.72 -7.21
C THR A 15 4.40 -7.81 -8.55
N THR A 16 4.92 -8.64 -9.46
CA THR A 16 4.42 -8.76 -10.85
C THR A 16 3.00 -9.31 -10.95
N CYS A 17 2.45 -9.87 -9.87
CA CYS A 17 1.05 -10.30 -9.81
C CYS A 17 0.05 -9.13 -9.79
N TYR A 18 0.47 -7.90 -9.44
CA TYR A 18 -0.41 -6.73 -9.46
C TYR A 18 -0.24 -5.96 -10.77
N VAL A 19 -1.34 -5.81 -11.51
CA VAL A 19 -1.40 -5.10 -12.79
C VAL A 19 -2.44 -3.98 -12.77
N ASP A 20 -2.52 -3.22 -13.86
CA ASP A 20 -3.48 -2.13 -14.04
C ASP A 20 -3.44 -1.12 -12.89
N LEU A 21 -2.23 -0.75 -12.44
CA LEU A 21 -2.11 0.18 -11.32
C LEU A 21 -2.65 1.57 -11.70
N GLN A 22 -3.63 2.03 -10.93
CA GLN A 22 -4.22 3.35 -11.07
C GLN A 22 -4.00 4.16 -9.80
N PRO A 23 -3.44 5.38 -9.87
CA PRO A 23 -3.33 6.24 -8.70
C PRO A 23 -4.71 6.64 -8.18
N VAL A 24 -4.95 6.45 -6.88
CA VAL A 24 -6.19 6.84 -6.20
C VAL A 24 -5.97 8.11 -5.36
N SER A 25 -4.85 8.17 -4.64
CA SER A 25 -4.54 9.29 -3.74
C SER A 25 -3.03 9.40 -3.53
N MET A 26 -2.54 10.63 -3.45
CA MET A 26 -1.15 10.93 -3.14
C MET A 26 -1.08 12.00 -2.05
N GLY A 27 -0.28 11.73 -1.02
CA GLY A 27 0.08 12.68 0.04
C GLY A 27 1.60 12.80 0.16
N ALA A 28 2.06 13.64 1.09
CA ALA A 28 3.49 13.96 1.25
C ALA A 28 4.41 12.75 1.48
N PHE A 29 3.92 11.71 2.18
CA PHE A 29 4.68 10.51 2.52
C PHE A 29 3.91 9.21 2.22
N ARG A 30 2.78 9.31 1.52
CA ARG A 30 1.85 8.19 1.34
C ARG A 30 1.28 8.22 -0.06
N LEU A 31 1.10 7.05 -0.63
CA LEU A 31 0.59 6.88 -1.96
C LEU A 31 -0.34 5.68 -1.98
N VAL A 32 -1.51 5.85 -2.58
CA VAL A 32 -2.53 4.82 -2.69
C VAL A 32 -2.82 4.60 -4.16
N CYS A 33 -2.73 3.34 -4.58
CA CYS A 33 -3.08 2.90 -5.93
C CYS A 33 -4.08 1.76 -5.84
N SER A 34 -5.03 1.71 -6.75
CA SER A 34 -5.76 0.48 -7.04
C SER A 34 -4.96 -0.36 -8.02
N ALA A 35 -5.11 -1.67 -7.96
CA ALA A 35 -4.52 -2.62 -8.90
C ALA A 35 -5.44 -3.83 -9.03
N LYS A 36 -5.20 -4.65 -10.03
CA LYS A 36 -5.81 -5.97 -10.16
C LYS A 36 -4.78 -7.03 -9.80
N ASP A 37 -5.11 -7.89 -8.84
CA ASP A 37 -4.31 -9.06 -8.53
C ASP A 37 -4.62 -10.17 -9.56
N GLN A 38 -3.62 -10.55 -10.35
CA GLN A 38 -3.76 -11.61 -11.35
C GLN A 38 -3.91 -13.01 -10.74
N LEU A 39 -3.42 -13.24 -9.52
CA LEU A 39 -3.50 -14.55 -8.89
C LEU A 39 -4.91 -14.85 -8.40
N THR A 40 -5.56 -13.86 -7.78
CA THR A 40 -6.93 -14.01 -7.26
C THR A 40 -7.99 -13.48 -8.22
N GLY A 41 -7.60 -12.70 -9.22
CA GLY A 41 -8.51 -12.00 -10.14
C GLY A 41 -9.23 -10.80 -9.50
N THR A 42 -8.91 -10.45 -8.25
CA THR A 42 -9.63 -9.43 -7.48
C THR A 42 -9.00 -8.04 -7.62
N SER A 43 -9.83 -7.01 -7.50
CA SER A 43 -9.35 -5.65 -7.33
C SER A 43 -8.77 -5.47 -5.92
N VAL A 44 -7.65 -4.78 -5.83
CA VAL A 44 -6.94 -4.54 -4.57
C VAL A 44 -6.55 -3.07 -4.47
N VAL A 45 -6.37 -2.60 -3.23
CA VAL A 45 -5.83 -1.29 -2.91
C VAL A 45 -4.47 -1.46 -2.27
N ILE A 46 -3.46 -0.81 -2.85
CA ILE A 46 -2.08 -0.88 -2.40
C ILE A 46 -1.68 0.51 -1.90
N LYS A 47 -1.26 0.57 -0.63
CA LYS A 47 -0.82 1.79 0.03
C LYS A 47 0.68 1.71 0.33
N LYS A 48 1.46 2.57 -0.31
CA LYS A 48 2.90 2.77 -0.02
C LYS A 48 3.08 3.93 0.94
N ILE A 49 3.82 3.69 2.00
CA ILE A 49 4.27 4.66 3.00
C ILE A 49 5.78 4.84 2.78
N MET A 50 6.15 6.06 2.39
CA MET A 50 7.53 6.40 2.08
C MET A 50 8.28 6.83 3.33
N LYS A 51 9.52 6.35 3.50
CA LYS A 51 10.39 6.70 4.63
C LYS A 51 9.67 6.68 5.99
N PRO A 52 8.99 5.57 6.35
CA PRO A 52 8.17 5.45 7.56
C PRO A 52 8.94 5.75 8.86
N SER A 53 10.26 5.55 8.87
CA SER A 53 11.17 5.77 10.00
C SER A 53 11.84 7.15 10.03
N SER A 54 11.61 8.02 9.03
CA SER A 54 12.35 9.28 8.88
C SER A 54 12.14 10.29 10.02
N THR A 55 11.01 10.22 10.73
CA THR A 55 10.77 10.99 11.94
C THR A 55 10.08 10.14 13.01
N PRO A 56 10.25 10.46 14.31
CA PRO A 56 9.53 9.77 15.39
C PRO A 56 8.01 9.85 15.25
N MET A 57 7.50 10.98 14.72
CA MET A 57 6.08 11.17 14.47
C MET A 57 5.58 10.21 13.39
N LEU A 58 6.24 10.15 12.23
CA LEU A 58 5.87 9.25 11.13
C LEU A 58 5.97 7.78 11.54
N SER A 59 6.99 7.43 12.32
CA SER A 59 7.18 6.08 12.86
C SER A 59 5.99 5.66 13.74
N LYS A 60 5.61 6.54 14.68
CA LYS A 60 4.45 6.31 15.57
C LYS A 60 3.15 6.23 14.77
N CYS A 61 2.93 7.12 13.81
CA CYS A 61 1.73 7.12 12.96
C CYS A 61 1.63 5.83 12.13
N THR A 62 2.73 5.38 11.52
CA THR A 62 2.78 4.16 10.71
C THR A 62 2.55 2.92 11.56
N TYR A 63 3.18 2.85 12.74
CA TYR A 63 2.98 1.76 13.68
C TYR A 63 1.52 1.67 14.16
N ARG A 64 0.93 2.81 14.55
CA ARG A 64 -0.48 2.86 15.00
C ARG A 64 -1.43 2.39 13.91
N GLU A 65 -1.21 2.84 12.68
CA GLU A 65 -2.05 2.42 11.55
C GLU A 65 -1.95 0.92 11.28
N LEU A 66 -0.73 0.37 11.19
CA LEU A 66 -0.54 -1.07 11.03
C LEU A 66 -1.18 -1.86 12.18
N ASN A 67 -1.02 -1.38 13.41
CA ASN A 67 -1.58 -2.05 14.57
C ASN A 67 -3.11 -2.03 14.55
N LEU A 68 -3.73 -0.90 14.19
CA LEU A 68 -5.18 -0.79 14.04
C LEU A 68 -5.69 -1.72 12.95
N LEU A 69 -5.06 -1.69 11.77
CA LEU A 69 -5.44 -2.52 10.63
C LEU A 69 -5.34 -4.02 10.91
N LYS A 70 -4.36 -4.45 11.74
CA LYS A 70 -4.23 -5.85 12.16
C LYS A 70 -5.31 -6.31 13.13
N HIS A 71 -5.79 -5.43 14.01
CA HIS A 71 -6.73 -5.79 15.08
C HIS A 71 -8.19 -5.52 14.72
N ILE A 72 -8.45 -4.71 13.70
CA ILE A 72 -9.81 -4.43 13.24
C ILE A 72 -10.20 -5.48 12.19
N GLN A 73 -11.10 -6.38 12.59
CA GLN A 73 -11.78 -7.32 11.71
C GLN A 73 -13.26 -7.00 11.73
N TYR A 74 -13.72 -6.24 10.73
CA TYR A 74 -15.12 -5.88 10.60
C TYR A 74 -15.52 -5.95 9.13
N LYS A 75 -16.78 -6.30 8.83
CA LYS A 75 -17.26 -6.53 7.45
C LYS A 75 -16.97 -5.38 6.47
N ASN A 76 -16.89 -4.16 6.98
CA ASN A 76 -16.65 -2.95 6.19
C ASN A 76 -15.22 -2.41 6.29
N ILE A 77 -14.34 -3.07 7.04
CA ILE A 77 -12.94 -2.67 7.23
C ILE A 77 -12.07 -3.86 6.83
N THR A 78 -11.52 -3.78 5.63
CA THR A 78 -10.62 -4.80 5.10
C THR A 78 -9.31 -4.79 5.88
N SER A 79 -8.98 -5.91 6.51
CA SER A 79 -7.65 -6.11 7.07
C SER A 79 -6.62 -6.28 5.94
N PRO A 80 -5.39 -5.80 6.12
CA PRO A 80 -4.37 -5.89 5.09
C PRO A 80 -4.03 -7.36 4.83
N SER A 81 -4.06 -7.74 3.56
CA SER A 81 -3.76 -9.09 3.11
C SER A 81 -2.27 -9.35 3.17
N ASP A 82 -1.46 -8.36 2.77
CA ASP A 82 -0.01 -8.45 2.79
C ASP A 82 0.64 -7.11 3.18
N VAL A 83 1.78 -7.20 3.86
CA VAL A 83 2.62 -6.06 4.21
C VAL A 83 4.05 -6.37 3.81
N PHE A 84 4.60 -5.57 2.90
CA PHE A 84 5.96 -5.72 2.40
C PHE A 84 6.81 -4.52 2.79
N ILE A 85 8.08 -4.78 3.11
CA ILE A 85 9.08 -3.73 3.31
C ILE A 85 9.99 -3.74 2.09
N SER A 86 10.01 -2.63 1.36
CA SER A 86 10.90 -2.45 0.23
C SER A 86 12.35 -2.25 0.71
N PRO A 87 13.36 -2.68 -0.07
CA PRO A 87 14.77 -2.47 0.27
C PRO A 87 15.16 -0.99 0.44
N LEU A 88 14.37 -0.06 -0.12
CA LEU A 88 14.50 1.39 0.06
C LEU A 88 13.93 1.93 1.39
N GLU A 89 13.66 1.06 2.36
CA GLU A 89 13.00 1.36 3.65
C GLU A 89 11.54 1.82 3.54
N ASP A 90 10.92 1.79 2.36
CA ASP A 90 9.50 2.08 2.19
C ASP A 90 8.62 0.88 2.62
N LEU A 91 7.44 1.15 3.17
CA LEU A 91 6.47 0.13 3.61
C LEU A 91 5.26 0.11 2.67
N SER A 92 4.91 -1.06 2.15
CA SER A 92 3.74 -1.27 1.28
C SER A 92 2.71 -2.15 1.98
N VAL A 93 1.45 -1.72 2.00
CA VAL A 93 0.31 -2.43 2.61
C VAL A 93 -0.73 -2.71 1.53
N HIS A 94 -1.07 -3.98 1.34
CA HIS A 94 -2.05 -4.45 0.35
C HIS A 94 -3.37 -4.79 1.04
N HIS A 95 -4.47 -4.33 0.47
CA HIS A 95 -5.83 -4.64 0.92
C HIS A 95 -6.62 -5.24 -0.24
N SER A 96 -7.10 -6.47 -0.08
CA SER A 96 -8.05 -7.06 -1.02
C SER A 96 -9.46 -6.53 -0.71
N ALA A 97 -9.90 -5.52 -1.45
CA ALA A 97 -11.22 -4.93 -1.29
C ALA A 97 -11.92 -4.88 -2.65
N PRO A 98 -13.16 -5.39 -2.78
CA PRO A 98 -13.94 -5.17 -3.98
C PRO A 98 -14.16 -3.66 -4.13
N MET A 99 -13.46 -3.08 -5.10
CA MET A 99 -13.66 -1.69 -5.50
C MET A 99 -15.00 -1.62 -6.26
N PRO A 100 -15.89 -0.66 -5.94
CA PRO A 100 -17.10 -0.42 -6.72
C PRO A 100 -16.78 0.08 -8.13
#